data_AF-A0A7X5WRN5-F1
#
_entry.id   AF-A0A7X5WRN5-F1
#
_cell.length_a   1.000
_cell.length_b   1.000
_cell.length_c   1.000
_cell.angle_alpha   90.00
_cell.angle_beta   90.00
_cell.angle_gamma   90.00
#
_symmetry.space_group_name_H-M   'P 1'
#
loop_
_entity.id
_entity.type
_entity.pdbx_description
1 polymer ?
#
loop_
_entity_poly.entity_id
_entity_poly.type
_entity_poly.pdbx_seq_one_letter_code
_entity_poly.pdbx_strand_id
1 'polypeptide(L)' 'VADDYFGFDDALYDACRLIEILSRGERSFSERVADFPVYVSTPEIRIEVTEEQKWEIVERAVAHFRASHDVIDVDGVRVL' A
#
# COMPACT_ATOMS: atom_id res chain seq x y z
N VAL A 1 10.86 -7.33 17.18
CA VAL A 1 10.36 -6.00 17.58
C VAL A 1 9.41 -5.51 16.51
N ALA A 2 8.15 -5.93 16.68
CA ALA A 2 6.91 -5.21 16.44
C ALA A 2 5.86 -6.15 17.05
N ASP A 3 5.07 -5.66 18.01
CA ASP A 3 3.89 -6.35 18.56
C ASP A 3 4.12 -7.81 19.05
N ASP A 4 5.18 -8.06 19.82
CA ASP A 4 5.56 -9.41 20.31
C ASP A 4 5.76 -10.47 19.20
N TYR A 5 6.10 -10.05 17.97
CA TYR A 5 6.35 -10.95 16.84
C TYR A 5 7.78 -10.87 16.27
N PHE A 6 8.09 -11.84 15.41
CA PHE A 6 9.41 -12.08 14.82
C PHE A 6 9.78 -11.14 13.66
N GLY A 7 8.83 -10.34 13.17
CA GLY A 7 9.09 -9.27 12.18
C GLY A 7 9.13 -9.70 10.71
N PHE A 8 8.58 -10.88 10.38
CA PHE A 8 8.28 -11.29 9.01
C PHE A 8 6.76 -11.31 8.79
N ASP A 9 6.32 -11.41 7.54
CA ASP A 9 4.89 -11.45 7.21
C ASP A 9 4.29 -12.82 7.53
N ASP A 10 3.20 -12.85 8.31
CA ASP A 10 2.46 -14.08 8.67
C ASP A 10 0.97 -13.81 8.73
N ALA A 11 0.28 -14.19 7.66
CA ALA A 11 -1.16 -13.98 7.52
C ALA A 11 -1.99 -14.65 8.62
N LEU A 12 -1.53 -15.78 9.18
CA LEU A 12 -2.25 -16.46 10.26
C LEU A 12 -2.10 -15.69 11.57
N TYR A 13 -0.89 -15.20 11.85
CA TYR A 13 -0.65 -14.35 13.00
C TYR A 13 -1.44 -13.03 12.90
N ASP A 14 -1.40 -12.37 11.73
CA ASP A 14 -2.14 -11.13 11.49
C ASP A 14 -3.66 -11.32 11.62
N ALA A 15 -4.19 -12.44 11.14
CA ALA A 15 -5.59 -12.79 11.35
C ALA A 15 -5.92 -12.97 12.84
N CYS A 16 -5.05 -13.64 13.61
CA CYS A 16 -5.20 -13.76 15.06
C CYS A 16 -5.16 -12.39 15.75
N ARG A 17 -4.24 -11.51 15.36
CA ARG A 17 -4.14 -10.13 15.89
C ARG A 17 -5.37 -9.31 15.57
N LEU A 18 -5.90 -9.41 14.35
CA LEU A 18 -7.15 -8.76 13.98
C LEU A 18 -8.31 -9.27 14.84
N ILE A 19 -8.46 -10.58 14.99
CA ILE A 19 -9.49 -11.19 15.85
C ILE A 19 -9.36 -10.71 17.29
N GLU A 20 -8.14 -10.66 17.83
CA GLU A 20 -7.87 -10.17 19.17
C GLU A 20 -8.32 -8.71 19.34
N ILE A 21 -7.97 -7.82 18.40
CA ILE A 21 -8.41 -6.41 18.41
C ILE A 21 -9.93 -6.31 18.37
N LEU A 22 -10.59 -7.10 17.51
CA LEU A 22 -12.04 -7.08 17.36
C LEU A 22 -12.75 -7.62 18.61
N SER A 23 -12.19 -8.64 19.27
CA SER A 23 -12.77 -9.27 20.47
C SER A 23 -12.89 -8.34 21.68
N ARG A 24 -12.16 -7.22 21.68
CA ARG A 24 -12.09 -6.24 22.79
C ARG A 24 -13.18 -5.17 22.75
N GLY A 25 -14.17 -5.26 21.85
CA GLY A 25 -15.29 -4.32 21.84
C GLY A 25 -16.51 -4.83 21.12
N GLU A 26 -17.60 -4.06 21.21
CA GLU A 26 -18.93 -4.51 20.78
C GLU A 26 -19.26 -4.12 19.33
N ARG A 27 -18.52 -3.16 18.75
CA ARG A 27 -18.70 -2.74 17.36
C ARG A 27 -18.25 -3.83 16.40
N SER A 28 -19.06 -4.09 15.39
CA SER A 28 -18.74 -4.95 14.26
C SER A 28 -17.51 -4.46 13.50
N PHE A 29 -16.89 -5.35 12.73
CA PHE A 29 -15.73 -4.97 11.91
C PHE A 29 -16.07 -3.90 10.87
N SER A 30 -17.22 -4.02 10.20
CA SER A 30 -17.69 -3.04 9.21
C SER A 30 -17.90 -1.65 9.80
N GLU A 31 -18.43 -1.55 11.02
CA GLU A 31 -18.62 -0.26 11.68
C GLU A 31 -17.30 0.43 11.99
N ARG A 32 -16.24 -0.33 12.33
CA ARG A 32 -14.90 0.21 12.58
C ARG A 32 -14.23 0.67 11.29
N VAL A 33 -14.34 -0.13 10.23
CA VAL A 33 -13.79 0.21 8.91
C VAL A 33 -14.44 1.47 8.33
N ALA A 34 -15.72 1.70 8.62
CA ALA A 34 -16.44 2.90 8.18
C ALA A 34 -15.89 4.22 8.77
N ASP A 35 -15.09 4.15 9.85
CA ASP A 35 -14.43 5.34 10.43
C ASP A 35 -13.20 5.78 9.59
N PHE A 36 -12.69 4.94 8.69
CA PHE A 36 -11.53 5.28 7.86
C PHE A 36 -11.90 6.26 6.74
N PRO A 37 -10.99 7.19 6.38
CA PRO A 37 -11.20 8.05 5.22
C PRO A 37 -11.42 7.21 3.96
N VAL A 38 -12.48 7.52 3.22
CA VAL A 38 -12.80 6.86 1.96
C VAL A 38 -12.13 7.61 0.82
N TYR A 39 -11.28 6.90 0.08
CA TYR A 39 -10.64 7.42 -1.13
C TYR A 39 -11.23 6.72 -2.36
N VAL A 40 -11.46 7.48 -3.42
CA VAL A 40 -11.78 6.89 -4.73
C VAL A 40 -10.48 6.36 -5.31
N SER A 41 -10.43 5.06 -5.62
CA SER A 41 -9.27 4.41 -6.22
C SER A 41 -9.65 3.69 -7.51
N THR A 42 -8.72 3.65 -8.47
CA THR A 42 -8.81 2.75 -9.60
C THR A 42 -8.39 1.34 -9.17
N PRO A 43 -8.81 0.28 -9.86
CA PRO A 43 -8.15 -1.01 -9.77
C PRO A 43 -6.66 -0.90 -10.13
N GLU A 44 -5.87 -1.92 -9.80
CA GLU A 44 -4.49 -2.02 -10.25
C GLU A 44 -4.45 -2.09 -11.79
N ILE A 45 -3.73 -1.15 -12.41
CA ILE A 45 -3.54 -1.10 -13.86
C ILE A 45 -2.20 -1.73 -14.20
N ARG A 46 -2.22 -2.76 -15.04
CA ARG A 46 -1.01 -3.44 -15.54
C ARG A 46 -0.78 -3.11 -17.00
N ILE A 47 0.44 -2.68 -17.32
CA ILE A 47 0.89 -2.42 -18.68
C ILE A 47 2.01 -3.42 -18.98
N GLU A 48 1.82 -4.23 -20.00
CA GLU A 48 2.84 -5.19 -20.44
C GLU A 48 4.00 -4.45 -21.11
N VAL A 49 5.20 -4.72 -20.62
CA VAL A 49 6.48 -4.18 -21.11
C VAL A 49 7.51 -5.30 -21.10
N THR A 50 8.60 -5.14 -21.84
CA THR A 50 9.72 -6.07 -21.70
C THR A 50 10.54 -5.75 -20.45
N GLU A 51 11.28 -6.75 -19.96
CA GLU A 51 12.19 -6.59 -18.81
C GLU A 51 13.27 -5.53 -19.06
N GLU A 52 13.69 -5.36 -20.33
CA GLU A 52 14.68 -4.37 -20.72
C GLU A 52 14.11 -2.94 -20.71
N GLN A 53 12.83 -2.78 -21.04
CA GLN A 53 12.19 -1.47 -21.19
C GLN A 53 11.69 -0.88 -19.86
N LYS A 54 11.34 -1.71 -18.88
CA LYS A 54 10.66 -1.25 -17.65
C LYS A 54 11.45 -0.18 -16.88
N TRP A 55 12.78 -0.30 -16.85
CA TRP A 55 13.65 0.63 -16.12
C TRP A 55 13.70 2.00 -16.79
N GLU A 56 13.89 2.04 -18.11
CA GLU A 56 13.89 3.30 -18.88
C GLU A 56 12.54 4.03 -18.75
N ILE A 57 11.43 3.28 -18.76
CA ILE A 57 10.09 3.83 -18.59
C ILE A 57 9.95 4.51 -17.22
N VAL A 58 10.40 3.86 -16.15
CA VAL A 58 10.36 4.43 -14.79
C VAL A 58 11.23 5.68 -14.70
N GLU A 59 12.47 5.65 -15.21
CA GLU A 59 13.37 6.82 -15.20
C GLU A 59 12.76 8.03 -15.91
N ARG A 60 12.16 7.80 -17.09
CA ARG A 60 11.47 8.85 -17.85
C ARG A 60 10.26 9.39 -17.12
N ALA A 61 9.49 8.53 -16.45
CA ALA A 61 8.36 8.96 -15.63
C ALA A 61 8.82 9.82 -14.44
N VAL A 62 9.88 9.42 -13.72
CA VAL A 62 10.45 10.19 -12.61
C VAL A 62 10.85 11.59 -13.08
N ALA A 63 11.62 11.68 -14.17
CA ALA A 63 12.06 12.96 -14.73
C ALA A 63 10.88 13.84 -15.17
N HIS A 64 9.86 13.24 -15.78
CA HIS A 64 8.68 13.95 -16.22
C HIS A 64 7.89 14.56 -15.05
N PHE A 65 7.55 13.76 -14.04
CA PHE A 65 6.70 14.23 -12.94
C PHE A 65 7.43 15.15 -11.97
N ARG A 66 8.73 14.95 -11.74
CA ARG A 66 9.56 15.85 -10.92
C ARG A 66 9.66 17.28 -11.47
N ALA A 67 9.47 17.46 -12.76
CA ALA A 67 9.50 18.80 -13.36
C ALA A 67 8.32 19.68 -12.90
N SER A 68 7.26 19.10 -12.33
CA SER A 68 6.02 19.82 -12.01
C SER A 68 5.38 19.45 -10.67
N HIS A 69 5.78 18.34 -10.04
CA HIS A 69 5.18 17.84 -8.81
C HIS A 69 6.23 17.44 -7.78
N ASP A 70 5.81 17.38 -6.52
CA ASP A 70 6.59 16.71 -5.49
C ASP A 70 6.45 15.18 -5.67
N VAL A 71 7.58 14.48 -5.60
CA VAL A 71 7.69 13.07 -6.00
C VAL A 71 8.53 12.27 -5.02
N ILE A 72 7.98 11.15 -4.56
CA ILE A 72 8.71 10.06 -3.89
C ILE A 72 9.11 9.02 -4.95
N ASP A 73 10.41 8.74 -5.08
CA ASP A 73 11.00 7.87 -6.11
C ASP A 73 11.70 6.62 -5.54
N VAL A 74 11.27 6.14 -4.36
CA VAL A 74 11.86 4.94 -3.72
C VAL A 74 11.55 3.67 -4.51
N ASP A 75 10.33 3.56 -5.04
CA ASP A 75 9.88 2.46 -5.91
C ASP A 75 8.93 3.03 -6.97
N GLY A 76 9.45 3.30 -8.16
CA GLY A 76 8.73 3.95 -9.23
C GLY A 76 8.53 5.45 -9.00
N VAL A 77 7.31 5.95 -9.26
CA VAL A 77 6.95 7.37 -9.09
C VAL A 77 5.66 7.46 -8.29
N ARG A 78 5.73 8.10 -7.12
CA ARG A 78 4.55 8.52 -6.36
C ARG A 78 4.50 10.04 -6.27
N VAL A 79 3.50 10.62 -6.91
CA VAL A 79 3.18 12.06 -6.86
C VAL A 79 2.41 12.38 -5.57
N LEU A 80 2.73 13.48 -4.90
CA LEU A 80 2.10 13.94 -3.65
C LEU A 80 1.08 15.07 -3.87
#